data_AF-A0A3N0ZPG6-F1
#
_entry.id   AF-A0A3N0ZPG6-F1
#
_cell.length_a   1.000
_cell.length_b   1.000
_cell.length_c   1.000
_cell.angle_alpha   90.00
_cell.angle_beta   90.00
_cell.angle_gamma   90.00
#
_symmetry.space_group_name_H-M   'P 1'
#
loop_
_entity.id
_entity.type
_entity.pdbx_description
1 polymer ?
#
loop_
_entity_poly.entity_id
_entity_poly.type
_entity_poly.pdbx_seq_one_letter_code
_entity_poly.pdbx_strand_id
1 'polypeptide(L)'
;MAEFKFKPFNEMTADDYAEIGFKSGLEIHQQLLTDKKLFCRCPAGKYNNEEYHAEILRHMRPTLSELGEYDGTALMEFKTKKDIIYRINRDTVCTYEMDDTPPFEINDQALDISIEVGLLLGSTIVDELHIARKQYLDGSIPTGFQRTAIVSVGGKIP
;
A
#
# COMPACT_ATOMS: atom_id res chain seq x y z
N MET A 1 -41.24 0.46 -0.75
CA MET A 1 -40.29 -0.61 -0.36
C MET A 1 -40.53 -0.85 1.10
N ALA A 2 -40.76 -2.10 1.53
CA ALA A 2 -40.91 -2.38 2.95
C ALA A 2 -39.62 -1.95 3.68
N GLU A 3 -39.77 -1.27 4.82
CA GLU A 3 -38.65 -0.81 5.62
C GLU A 3 -38.09 -2.02 6.38
N PHE A 4 -36.90 -2.49 5.98
CA PHE A 4 -36.24 -3.63 6.63
C PHE A 4 -35.89 -3.25 8.08
N LYS A 5 -36.36 -4.04 9.05
CA LYS A 5 -36.07 -3.79 10.47
C LYS A 5 -34.81 -4.53 10.89
N PHE A 6 -33.70 -3.82 11.03
CA PHE A 6 -32.46 -4.38 11.53
C PHE A 6 -32.60 -4.93 12.95
N LYS A 7 -32.15 -6.18 13.13
CA LYS A 7 -32.01 -6.86 14.41
C LYS A 7 -30.58 -6.64 14.95
N PRO A 8 -30.33 -6.85 16.25
CA PRO A 8 -28.96 -6.97 16.76
C PRO A 8 -28.12 -7.96 15.93
N PHE A 9 -26.82 -7.70 15.79
CA PHE A 9 -25.93 -8.50 14.91
C PHE A 9 -25.97 -10.01 15.23
N ASN A 10 -26.01 -10.37 16.51
CA ASN A 10 -26.12 -11.75 16.98
C ASN A 10 -27.48 -12.42 16.72
N GLU A 11 -28.49 -11.65 16.29
CA GLU A 11 -29.84 -12.12 15.97
C GLU A 11 -30.14 -12.05 14.46
N MET A 12 -29.22 -11.51 13.65
CA MET A 12 -29.32 -11.51 12.20
C MET A 12 -29.11 -12.92 11.64
N THR A 13 -29.97 -13.32 10.70
CA THR A 13 -29.90 -14.62 10.02
C THR A 13 -29.38 -14.47 8.59
N ALA A 14 -29.06 -15.60 7.93
CA ALA A 14 -28.66 -15.58 6.52
C ALA A 14 -29.75 -14.98 5.60
N ASP A 15 -31.03 -15.24 5.89
CA ASP A 15 -32.15 -14.70 5.12
C ASP A 15 -32.29 -13.19 5.31
N ASP A 16 -32.07 -12.69 6.54
CA ASP A 16 -32.04 -11.27 6.83
C ASP A 16 -30.95 -10.55 6.01
N TYR A 17 -29.76 -11.15 5.88
CA TYR A 17 -28.68 -10.61 5.06
C TYR A 17 -28.97 -10.70 3.56
N ALA A 18 -29.67 -11.74 3.11
CA ALA A 18 -30.09 -11.89 1.73
C ALA A 18 -31.15 -10.84 1.35
N GLU A 19 -32.10 -10.55 2.24
CA GLU A 19 -33.16 -9.55 2.03
C GLU A 19 -32.60 -8.15 1.81
N ILE A 20 -31.57 -7.77 2.58
CA ILE A 20 -30.88 -6.48 2.40
C ILE A 20 -29.84 -6.49 1.27
N GLY A 21 -29.62 -7.64 0.62
CA GLY A 21 -28.63 -7.80 -0.44
C GLY A 21 -27.19 -7.56 0.05
N PHE A 22 -26.85 -8.04 1.25
CA PHE A 22 -25.55 -7.80 1.88
C PHE A 22 -24.38 -8.28 1.01
N LYS A 23 -23.33 -7.47 0.94
CA LYS A 23 -22.06 -7.78 0.28
C LYS A 23 -20.91 -7.35 1.18
N SER A 24 -19.86 -8.18 1.25
CA SER A 24 -18.66 -7.91 2.04
C SER A 24 -17.40 -8.20 1.22
N GLY A 25 -16.31 -7.56 1.60
CA GLY A 25 -14.97 -7.76 1.04
C GLY A 25 -13.93 -7.72 2.16
N LEU A 26 -12.80 -8.40 1.93
CA LEU A 26 -11.69 -8.48 2.87
C LEU A 26 -10.40 -8.05 2.16
N GLU A 27 -9.64 -7.15 2.80
CA GLU A 27 -8.32 -6.71 2.34
C GLU A 27 -7.31 -6.98 3.46
N ILE A 28 -6.23 -7.69 3.14
CA ILE A 28 -5.20 -8.09 4.11
C ILE A 28 -3.86 -7.54 3.65
N HIS A 29 -3.15 -6.88 4.56
CA HIS A 29 -1.78 -6.40 4.36
C HIS A 29 -0.85 -7.20 5.27
N GLN A 30 0.19 -7.80 4.70
CA GLN A 30 1.18 -8.58 5.44
C GLN A 30 2.60 -8.18 5.04
N GLN A 31 3.46 -7.93 6.03
CA GLN A 31 4.88 -7.67 5.79
C GLN A 31 5.63 -8.99 5.55
N LEU A 32 6.47 -9.02 4.52
CA LEU A 32 7.32 -10.16 4.22
C LEU A 32 8.67 -10.00 4.92
N LEU A 33 9.06 -11.02 5.70
CA LEU A 33 10.38 -11.07 6.30
C LEU A 33 11.41 -11.43 5.23
N THR A 34 12.24 -10.44 4.86
CA THR A 34 13.28 -10.55 3.84
C THR A 34 14.57 -9.94 4.35
N ASP A 35 15.70 -10.21 3.68
CA ASP A 35 17.00 -9.68 4.09
C ASP A 35 17.10 -8.16 3.81
N LYS A 36 16.45 -7.70 2.72
CA LYS A 36 16.47 -6.31 2.26
C LYS A 36 15.07 -5.84 1.85
N LYS A 37 14.83 -4.54 1.88
CA LYS A 37 13.58 -3.92 1.42
C LYS A 37 13.32 -4.18 -0.07
N LEU A 38 12.08 -3.97 -0.50
CA LEU A 38 11.58 -4.40 -1.82
C LEU A 38 12.34 -3.79 -3.02
N PHE A 39 12.81 -2.55 -2.92
CA PHE A 39 13.42 -1.83 -4.05
C PHE A 39 14.74 -1.15 -3.67
N CYS A 40 15.39 -1.59 -2.59
CA CYS A 40 16.70 -1.09 -2.18
C CYS A 40 17.46 -2.13 -1.35
N ARG A 41 18.67 -1.77 -0.93
CA ARG A 41 19.57 -2.67 -0.20
C ARG A 41 19.51 -2.48 1.33
N CYS A 42 18.63 -1.62 1.82
CA CYS A 42 18.43 -1.44 3.26
C CYS A 42 17.85 -2.71 3.89
N PRO A 43 18.22 -3.05 5.13
CA PRO A 43 17.66 -4.21 5.81
C PRO A 43 16.15 -4.05 6.02
N ALA A 44 15.39 -5.12 5.78
CA ALA A 44 13.97 -5.18 6.16
C ALA A 44 13.82 -5.65 7.63
N GLY A 45 12.63 -5.47 8.21
CA GLY A 45 12.33 -5.89 9.58
C GLY A 45 13.06 -5.12 10.69
N LYS A 46 13.87 -4.11 10.35
CA LYS A 46 14.49 -3.19 11.31
C LYS A 46 13.65 -1.93 11.45
N TYR A 47 12.90 -1.86 12.54
CA TYR A 47 12.14 -0.67 12.90
C TYR A 47 13.03 0.26 13.71
N ASN A 48 13.00 1.55 13.36
CA ASN A 48 13.74 2.56 14.12
C ASN A 48 13.03 2.82 15.45
N ASN A 49 13.81 2.96 16.52
CA ASN A 49 13.34 3.53 17.78
C ASN A 49 13.35 5.07 17.68
N GLU A 50 13.42 5.79 18.80
CA GLU A 50 13.52 7.26 18.79
C GLU A 50 14.85 7.81 18.22
N GLU A 51 15.83 6.95 17.94
CA GLU A 51 17.13 7.33 17.40
C GLU A 51 17.09 7.58 15.88
N TYR A 52 17.46 8.80 15.49
CA TYR A 52 17.65 9.23 14.11
C TYR A 52 18.90 10.11 14.01
N HIS A 53 19.47 10.15 12.82
CA HIS A 53 20.74 10.83 12.55
C HIS A 53 20.57 12.10 11.71
N ALA A 54 19.43 12.26 11.05
CA ALA A 54 19.08 13.41 10.24
C ALA A 54 17.56 13.51 10.08
N GLU A 55 17.10 14.69 9.66
CA GLU A 55 15.71 14.95 9.29
C GLU A 55 15.66 15.66 7.93
N ILE A 56 14.62 15.37 7.15
CA ILE A 56 14.34 16.06 5.89
C ILE A 56 12.91 16.58 5.92
N LEU A 57 12.75 17.88 5.65
CA LEU A 57 11.45 18.51 5.42
C LEU A 57 11.06 18.36 3.94
N ARG A 58 9.85 17.89 3.69
CA ARG A 58 9.25 17.83 2.35
C ARG A 58 7.85 18.46 2.34
N HIS A 59 7.46 18.92 1.15
CA HIS A 59 6.11 19.36 0.84
C HIS A 59 5.61 18.59 -0.38
N MET A 60 4.48 17.91 -0.23
CA MET A 60 3.86 17.17 -1.33
C MET A 60 3.09 18.12 -2.26
N ARG A 61 3.03 17.79 -3.56
CA ARG A 61 2.30 18.55 -4.57
C ARG A 61 1.41 17.64 -5.41
N PRO A 62 0.17 18.05 -5.71
CA PRO A 62 -0.68 17.29 -6.61
C PRO A 62 -0.14 17.38 -8.04
N THR A 63 -0.42 16.35 -8.84
CA THR A 63 -0.07 16.33 -10.27
C THR A 63 -1.33 16.54 -11.10
N LEU A 64 -1.20 17.21 -12.25
CA LEU A 64 -2.28 17.38 -13.21
C LEU A 64 -2.60 16.04 -13.88
N SER A 65 -3.89 15.78 -14.09
CA SER A 65 -4.34 14.71 -14.98
C SER A 65 -4.00 15.06 -16.44
N GLU A 66 -4.17 14.08 -17.34
CA GLU A 66 -4.03 14.29 -18.78
C GLU A 66 -4.96 15.40 -19.31
N LEU A 67 -6.10 15.62 -18.65
CA LEU A 67 -7.08 16.65 -18.98
C LEU A 67 -6.79 18.01 -18.31
N GLY A 68 -5.67 18.13 -17.59
CA GLY A 68 -5.31 19.35 -16.87
C GLY A 68 -6.12 19.58 -15.59
N GLU A 69 -6.77 18.54 -15.07
CA GLU A 69 -7.57 18.61 -13.85
C GLU A 69 -6.81 18.02 -12.66
N TYR A 70 -7.06 18.53 -11.46
CA TYR A 70 -6.53 17.95 -10.23
C TYR A 70 -7.54 16.98 -9.62
N ASP A 71 -7.05 15.88 -9.05
CA ASP A 71 -7.86 15.07 -8.16
C ASP A 71 -8.33 15.90 -6.96
N GLY A 72 -9.63 15.85 -6.67
CA GLY A 72 -10.24 16.67 -5.62
C GLY A 72 -9.70 16.35 -4.23
N THR A 73 -9.40 15.08 -3.95
CA THR A 73 -8.84 14.63 -2.68
C THR A 73 -7.40 15.11 -2.53
N ALA A 74 -6.58 14.96 -3.57
CA ALA A 74 -5.20 15.45 -3.59
C ALA A 74 -5.14 16.97 -3.40
N LEU A 75 -6.06 17.71 -4.01
CA LEU A 75 -6.13 19.16 -3.83
C LEU A 75 -6.52 19.55 -2.39
N MET A 76 -7.43 18.81 -1.76
CA MET A 76 -7.80 19.02 -0.36
C MET A 76 -6.61 18.77 0.58
N GLU A 77 -5.88 17.68 0.35
CA GLU A 77 -4.68 17.37 1.12
C GLU A 77 -3.60 18.43 0.93
N PHE A 78 -3.36 18.90 -0.30
CA PHE A 78 -2.41 19.99 -0.57
C PHE A 78 -2.74 21.29 0.18
N LYS A 79 -4.03 21.63 0.30
CA LYS A 79 -4.48 22.82 1.02
C LYS A 79 -4.16 22.79 2.53
N THR A 80 -3.89 21.62 3.09
CA THR A 80 -3.45 21.51 4.50
C THR A 80 -2.06 22.09 4.74
N LYS A 81 -1.24 22.26 3.69
CA LYS A 81 0.12 22.82 3.75
C LYS A 81 1.00 22.18 4.82
N LYS A 82 0.91 20.85 4.96
CA LYS A 82 1.66 20.09 5.95
C LYS A 82 3.16 20.20 5.71
N ASP A 83 3.88 20.46 6.80
CA ASP A 83 5.32 20.20 6.90
C ASP A 83 5.51 18.72 7.22
N ILE A 84 6.06 17.96 6.27
CA ILE A 84 6.32 16.53 6.46
C ILE A 84 7.80 16.36 6.78
N ILE A 85 8.09 15.95 8.01
CA ILE A 85 9.46 15.74 8.50
C ILE A 85 9.74 14.23 8.52
N TYR A 86 10.65 13.79 7.65
CA TYR A 86 11.13 12.42 7.62
C TYR A 86 12.39 12.26 8.46
N ARG A 87 12.35 11.33 9.42
CA ARG A 87 13.50 10.96 10.24
C ARG A 87 14.32 9.87 9.55
N ILE A 88 15.63 10.07 9.51
CA ILE A 88 16.56 9.21 8.78
C ILE A 88 17.50 8.53 9.76
N ASN A 89 17.49 7.20 9.74
CA ASN A 89 18.48 6.40 10.45
C ASN A 89 19.43 5.77 9.42
N ARG A 90 20.74 5.97 9.60
CA ARG A 90 21.79 5.50 8.70
C ARG A 90 21.82 3.98 8.54
N ASP A 91 21.29 3.25 9.52
CA ASP A 91 21.29 1.79 9.51
C ASP A 91 20.13 1.18 8.69
N THR A 92 19.08 1.96 8.41
CA THR A 92 17.83 1.46 7.83
C THR A 92 17.32 2.27 6.63
N VAL A 93 17.94 3.41 6.33
CA VAL A 93 17.54 4.35 5.28
C VAL A 93 18.71 4.64 4.35
N CYS A 94 18.48 4.52 3.04
CA CYS A 94 19.41 4.95 2.00
C CYS A 94 18.78 6.07 1.15
N THR A 95 19.53 6.59 0.19
CA THR A 95 19.08 7.68 -0.69
C THR A 95 17.84 7.33 -1.51
N TYR A 96 17.59 6.05 -1.79
CA TYR A 96 16.35 5.60 -2.43
C TYR A 96 15.11 5.88 -1.55
N GLU A 97 15.21 5.60 -0.24
CA GLU A 97 14.07 5.74 0.69
C GLU A 97 13.65 7.20 0.87
N MET A 98 14.57 8.16 0.65
CA MET A 98 14.30 9.60 0.74
C MET A 98 14.01 10.28 -0.61
N ASP A 99 13.79 9.48 -1.67
CA ASP A 99 13.50 9.91 -3.05
C ASP A 99 14.65 10.64 -3.76
N ASP A 100 15.90 10.37 -3.39
CA ASP A 100 17.10 10.96 -4.01
C ASP A 100 17.87 9.95 -4.89
N THR A 101 17.31 8.76 -5.14
CA THR A 101 17.90 7.75 -6.04
C THR A 101 16.81 6.93 -6.72
N PRO A 102 16.97 6.59 -8.01
CA PRO A 102 16.03 5.70 -8.71
C PRO A 102 15.86 4.34 -8.01
N PRO A 103 14.72 3.64 -8.20
CA PRO A 103 14.53 2.30 -7.66
C PRO A 103 15.57 1.32 -8.21
N PHE A 104 15.96 0.39 -7.34
CA PHE A 104 16.68 -0.80 -7.75
C PHE A 104 15.69 -1.85 -8.28
N GLU A 105 16.23 -2.96 -8.82
CA GLU A 105 15.43 -4.13 -9.17
C GLU A 105 14.64 -4.64 -7.96
N ILE A 106 13.49 -5.26 -8.26
CA ILE A 106 12.62 -5.83 -7.23
C ILE A 106 13.39 -6.91 -6.43
N ASN A 107 13.12 -7.00 -5.14
CA ASN A 107 13.72 -8.04 -4.30
C ASN A 107 13.16 -9.42 -4.68
N ASP A 108 13.99 -10.27 -5.29
CA ASP A 108 13.65 -11.65 -5.67
C ASP A 108 13.06 -12.46 -4.51
N GLN A 109 13.60 -12.33 -3.29
CA GLN A 109 13.08 -13.04 -2.12
C GLN A 109 11.63 -12.64 -1.81
N ALA A 110 11.28 -11.37 -1.98
CA ALA A 110 9.92 -10.89 -1.78
C ALA A 110 8.99 -11.39 -2.89
N LEU A 111 9.50 -11.49 -4.12
CA LEU A 111 8.76 -12.02 -5.26
C LEU A 111 8.49 -13.52 -5.09
N ASP A 112 9.48 -14.31 -4.69
CA ASP A 112 9.36 -15.74 -4.43
C ASP A 112 8.27 -16.03 -3.38
N ILE A 113 8.30 -15.33 -2.25
CA ILE A 113 7.28 -15.47 -1.19
C ILE A 113 5.90 -15.06 -1.72
N SER A 114 5.81 -14.00 -2.52
CA SER A 114 4.53 -13.54 -3.09
C SER A 114 3.94 -14.56 -4.07
N ILE A 115 4.78 -15.21 -4.88
CA ILE A 115 4.38 -16.30 -5.78
C ILE A 115 3.92 -17.51 -4.98
N GLU A 116 4.67 -17.89 -3.93
CA GLU A 116 4.30 -18.99 -3.03
C GLU A 116 2.91 -18.76 -2.42
N VAL A 117 2.64 -17.56 -1.89
CA VAL A 117 1.33 -17.19 -1.36
C VAL A 117 0.24 -17.30 -2.44
N GLY A 118 0.51 -16.82 -3.66
CA GLY A 118 -0.41 -16.93 -4.79
C GLY A 118 -0.78 -18.39 -5.09
N LEU A 119 0.22 -19.28 -5.14
CA LEU A 119 0.05 -20.72 -5.38
C LEU A 119 -0.73 -21.40 -4.25
N LEU A 120 -0.44 -21.07 -2.99
CA LEU A 120 -1.15 -21.61 -1.82
C LEU A 120 -2.63 -21.22 -1.82
N LEU A 121 -2.97 -20.04 -2.32
CA LEU A 121 -4.35 -19.56 -2.49
C LEU A 121 -5.03 -20.10 -3.76
N GLY A 122 -4.37 -20.99 -4.51
CA GLY A 122 -4.85 -21.53 -5.77
C GLY A 122 -5.04 -20.47 -6.87
N SER A 123 -4.26 -19.39 -6.82
CA SER A 123 -4.29 -18.31 -7.81
C SER A 123 -3.45 -18.66 -9.05
N THR A 124 -3.72 -17.96 -10.16
CA THR A 124 -2.88 -17.99 -11.36
C THR A 124 -1.83 -16.88 -11.28
N ILE A 125 -0.57 -17.22 -11.49
CA ILE A 125 0.55 -16.27 -11.51
C ILE A 125 0.56 -15.52 -12.85
N VAL A 126 0.88 -14.23 -12.83
CA VAL A 126 0.99 -13.42 -14.05
C VAL A 126 2.27 -13.77 -14.83
N ASP A 127 2.22 -13.73 -16.16
CA ASP A 127 3.39 -14.02 -17.00
C ASP A 127 4.46 -12.91 -16.95
N GLU A 128 4.04 -11.66 -16.75
CA GLU A 128 4.91 -10.50 -16.67
C GLU A 128 4.45 -9.56 -15.54
N LEU A 129 5.40 -9.14 -14.72
CA LEU A 129 5.15 -8.25 -13.58
C LEU A 129 5.42 -6.80 -13.95
N HIS A 130 4.39 -5.96 -13.86
CA HIS A 130 4.49 -4.52 -14.11
C HIS A 130 4.41 -3.74 -12.80
N ILE A 131 5.41 -2.87 -12.55
CA ILE A 131 5.40 -1.99 -11.38
C ILE A 131 4.58 -0.73 -11.69
N ALA A 132 3.50 -0.54 -10.94
CA ALA A 132 2.65 0.65 -10.99
C ALA A 132 2.96 1.61 -9.83
N ARG A 133 2.51 2.87 -9.98
CA ARG A 133 2.63 3.92 -8.97
C ARG A 133 1.24 4.33 -8.50
N LYS A 134 0.85 3.91 -7.30
CA LYS A 134 -0.38 4.35 -6.63
C LYS A 134 -0.11 5.65 -5.89
N GLN A 135 -0.85 6.71 -6.16
CA GLN A 135 -0.56 8.05 -5.62
C GLN A 135 -0.89 8.16 -4.12
N TYR A 136 -0.02 8.86 -3.36
CA TYR A 136 -0.19 9.15 -1.92
C TYR A 136 0.30 10.58 -1.64
N LEU A 137 -0.60 11.47 -1.22
CA LEU A 137 -0.25 12.86 -0.92
C LEU A 137 -0.19 13.18 0.59
N ASP A 138 -0.50 12.20 1.43
CA ASP A 138 -0.57 12.35 2.89
C ASP A 138 0.81 12.49 3.58
N GLY A 139 1.89 12.26 2.84
CA GLY A 139 3.26 12.28 3.36
C GLY A 139 3.73 10.98 3.98
N SER A 140 2.97 9.89 3.92
CA SER A 140 3.40 8.58 4.41
C SER A 140 4.56 7.99 3.60
N ILE A 141 4.63 8.33 2.30
CA ILE A 141 5.64 7.85 1.37
C ILE A 141 6.44 9.04 0.79
N PRO A 142 7.77 9.11 0.97
CA PRO A 142 8.59 10.25 0.51
C PRO A 142 8.49 10.59 -0.98
N THR A 143 8.23 9.59 -1.84
CA THR A 143 8.09 9.75 -3.29
C THR A 143 6.72 10.30 -3.73
N GLY A 144 5.75 10.42 -2.81
CA GLY A 144 4.37 10.80 -3.14
C GLY A 144 3.56 9.70 -3.86
N PHE A 145 4.09 8.49 -3.95
CA PHE A 145 3.38 7.32 -4.48
C PHE A 145 3.97 6.03 -3.92
N GLN A 146 3.12 5.03 -3.71
CA GLN A 146 3.52 3.67 -3.40
C GLN A 146 3.78 2.91 -4.70
N ARG A 147 4.89 2.19 -4.77
CA ARG A 147 5.15 1.21 -5.84
C ARG A 147 4.37 -0.07 -5.52
N THR A 148 3.62 -0.59 -6.48
CA THR A 148 2.79 -1.79 -6.32
C THR A 148 2.81 -2.63 -7.59
N ALA A 149 2.50 -3.91 -7.47
CA ALA A 149 2.40 -4.84 -8.60
C ALA A 149 1.38 -5.94 -8.28
N ILE A 150 0.76 -6.50 -9.33
CA ILE A 150 -0.10 -7.68 -9.23
C ILE A 150 0.76 -8.89 -9.55
N VAL A 151 0.88 -9.83 -8.59
CA VAL A 151 1.66 -11.07 -8.76
C VAL A 151 0.78 -12.24 -9.21
N SER A 152 -0.47 -12.31 -8.73
CA SER A 152 -1.39 -13.41 -9.02
C SER A 152 -2.85 -13.00 -8.91
N VAL A 153 -3.74 -13.70 -9.62
CA VAL A 153 -5.20 -13.44 -9.63
C VAL A 153 -6.01 -14.75 -9.66
N GLY A 154 -7.29 -14.68 -9.30
CA GLY A 154 -8.24 -15.78 -9.51
C GLY A 154 -8.22 -16.93 -8.50
N GLY A 155 -7.60 -16.74 -7.33
CA GLY A 155 -7.62 -17.72 -6.24
C GLY A 155 -8.94 -17.78 -5.46
N LYS A 156 -9.01 -18.72 -4.51
CA LYS A 156 -10.15 -18.86 -3.58
C LYS A 156 -9.72 -19.44 -2.24
N ILE A 157 -10.42 -19.06 -1.18
CA ILE A 157 -10.29 -19.65 0.15
C ILE A 157 -11.47 -20.61 0.37
N PRO A 158 -11.26 -21.85 0.85
CA PRO A 158 -12.32 -22.81 1.14
C PRO A 158 -13.32 -22.34 2.21
#